data_AF-A0A9E0SXW3-F1
#
_entry.id   AF-A0A9E0SXW3-F1
#
_cell.length_a   1.000
_cell.length_b   1.000
_cell.length_c   1.000
_cell.angle_alpha   90.00
_cell.angle_beta   90.00
_cell.angle_gamma   90.00
#
_symmetry.space_group_name_H-M   'P 1'
#
loop_
_entity.id
_entity.type
_entity.pdbx_description
1 polymer ?
#
loop_
_entity_poly.entity_id
_entity_poly.type
_entity_poly.pdbx_seq_one_letter_code
_entity_poly.pdbx_strand_id
1 'polypeptide(L)'
;MSALEILTLTVSVISAVAAAGAALYAGRALERAAAANKIAEASLRFQVLVPALTEYRSAEMYIAIRSLWEFLEVNPATVSQRFIDRRNKDRGWLETLDLEERATFIRSTIDFHRRQVSQFYGLLTSIYDEGSYQRKWLYTYWRKRELKIIPDILIPLENALAQAIGAPAPQISIDRLTRLYDDCPS
;
A
#
# COMPACT_ATOMS: atom_id res chain seq x y z
N MET A 1 -60.50 -36.20 16.40
CA MET A 1 -59.61 -35.34 15.61
C MET A 1 -60.28 -35.06 14.29
N SER A 2 -60.57 -33.81 13.98
CA SER A 2 -61.19 -33.42 12.71
C SER A 2 -60.16 -33.48 11.56
N ALA A 3 -60.62 -33.68 10.32
CA ALA A 3 -59.74 -33.71 9.15
C ALA A 3 -58.89 -32.43 9.00
N LEU A 4 -59.38 -31.30 9.53
CA LEU A 4 -58.74 -30.00 9.50
C LEU A 4 -57.58 -29.89 10.50
N GLU A 5 -57.70 -30.53 11.67
CA GLU A 5 -56.63 -30.66 12.67
C GLU A 5 -55.50 -31.57 12.16
N ILE A 6 -55.84 -32.66 11.46
CA ILE A 6 -54.85 -33.54 10.84
C ILE A 6 -54.05 -32.73 9.82
N LEU A 7 -54.71 -32.02 8.91
CA LEU A 7 -54.07 -31.27 7.83
C LEU A 7 -53.14 -30.14 8.33
N THR A 8 -53.57 -29.40 9.36
CA THR A 8 -52.75 -28.34 9.99
C THR A 8 -51.54 -28.91 10.72
N LEU A 9 -51.67 -30.07 11.34
CA LEU A 9 -50.56 -30.77 11.99
C LEU A 9 -49.56 -31.32 10.96
N THR A 10 -50.02 -31.84 9.82
CA THR A 10 -49.10 -32.30 8.76
C THR A 10 -48.35 -31.15 8.10
N VAL A 11 -49.03 -30.03 7.78
CA VAL A 11 -48.39 -28.86 7.15
C VAL A 11 -47.36 -28.23 8.09
N SER A 12 -47.68 -28.07 9.37
CA SER A 12 -46.74 -27.52 10.37
C SER A 12 -45.50 -28.39 10.56
N VAL A 13 -45.65 -29.72 10.58
CA VAL A 13 -44.51 -30.67 10.66
C VAL A 13 -43.65 -30.57 9.40
N ILE A 14 -44.24 -30.52 8.20
CA ILE A 14 -43.49 -30.39 6.94
C ILE A 14 -42.73 -29.05 6.89
N SER A 15 -43.36 -27.95 7.29
CA SER A 15 -42.71 -26.64 7.36
C SER A 15 -41.57 -26.59 8.38
N ALA A 16 -41.72 -27.24 9.55
CA ALA A 16 -40.67 -27.32 10.55
C ALA A 16 -39.45 -28.11 10.05
N VAL A 17 -39.68 -29.24 9.36
CA VAL A 17 -38.61 -30.04 8.74
C VAL A 17 -37.92 -29.26 7.62
N ALA A 18 -38.67 -28.54 6.78
CA ALA A 18 -38.11 -27.70 5.73
C ALA A 18 -37.25 -26.55 6.31
N ALA A 19 -37.72 -25.89 7.37
CA ALA A 19 -36.99 -24.81 8.04
C ALA A 19 -35.70 -25.33 8.70
N ALA A 20 -35.74 -26.49 9.37
CA ALA A 20 -34.56 -27.13 9.94
C ALA A 20 -33.54 -27.53 8.85
N GLY A 21 -34.02 -28.08 7.73
CA GLY A 21 -33.18 -28.39 6.57
C GLY A 21 -32.52 -27.15 5.96
N ALA A 22 -33.26 -26.06 5.81
CA ALA A 22 -32.74 -24.79 5.31
C ALA A 22 -31.70 -24.17 6.26
N ALA A 23 -31.93 -24.22 7.58
CA ALA A 23 -30.99 -23.73 8.58
C ALA A 23 -29.66 -24.53 8.57
N LEU A 24 -29.73 -25.86 8.47
CA LEU A 24 -28.54 -26.72 8.36
C LEU A 24 -27.76 -26.45 7.07
N TYR A 25 -28.47 -26.26 5.95
CA TYR A 25 -27.84 -25.93 4.68
C TYR A 25 -27.18 -24.55 4.72
N ALA A 26 -27.88 -23.54 5.25
CA ALA A 26 -27.34 -22.19 5.42
C ALA A 26 -26.10 -22.18 6.32
N GLY A 27 -26.13 -22.92 7.44
CA GLY A 27 -24.97 -23.06 8.33
C GLY A 27 -23.74 -23.64 7.61
N ARG A 28 -23.91 -24.74 6.86
CA ARG A 28 -22.81 -25.33 6.07
C ARG A 28 -22.36 -24.44 4.91
N ALA A 29 -23.26 -23.72 4.28
CA ALA A 29 -22.92 -22.75 3.24
C ALA A 29 -22.07 -21.61 3.81
N LEU A 30 -22.41 -21.14 5.02
CA LEU A 30 -21.66 -20.09 5.72
C LEU A 30 -20.27 -20.58 6.17
N GLU A 31 -20.17 -21.82 6.65
CA GLU A 31 -18.87 -22.45 6.96
C GLU A 31 -17.98 -22.59 5.72
N ARG A 32 -18.54 -23.05 4.59
CA ARG A 32 -17.82 -23.16 3.32
C ARG A 32 -17.42 -21.79 2.78
N ALA A 33 -18.30 -20.79 2.87
CA ALA A 33 -18.00 -19.43 2.49
C ALA A 33 -16.88 -18.86 3.36
N ALA A 34 -16.91 -19.08 4.68
CA ALA A 34 -15.85 -18.65 5.59
C ALA A 34 -14.51 -19.35 5.30
N ALA A 35 -14.52 -20.65 5.01
CA ALA A 35 -13.32 -21.41 4.64
C ALA A 35 -12.75 -20.96 3.29
N ALA A 36 -13.61 -20.76 2.28
CA ALA A 36 -13.21 -20.24 0.98
C ALA A 36 -12.63 -18.82 1.11
N ASN A 37 -13.24 -17.97 1.95
CA ASN A 37 -12.75 -16.62 2.19
C ASN A 37 -11.37 -16.64 2.86
N LYS A 38 -11.13 -17.52 3.84
CA LYS A 38 -9.79 -17.70 4.45
C LYS A 38 -8.73 -18.15 3.44
N ILE A 39 -9.08 -19.06 2.51
CA ILE A 39 -8.16 -19.54 1.48
C ILE A 39 -7.88 -18.42 0.46
N ALA A 40 -8.92 -17.71 0.02
CA ALA A 40 -8.79 -16.57 -0.89
C ALA A 40 -7.96 -15.45 -0.26
N GLU A 41 -8.20 -15.14 1.01
CA GLU A 41 -7.44 -14.16 1.80
C GLU A 41 -5.96 -14.56 1.91
N ALA A 42 -5.66 -15.82 2.22
CA ALA A 42 -4.29 -16.33 2.24
C ALA A 42 -3.62 -16.21 0.86
N SER A 43 -4.34 -16.55 -0.22
CA SER A 43 -3.81 -16.45 -1.58
C SER A 43 -3.52 -14.99 -1.99
N LEU A 44 -4.46 -14.07 -1.73
CA LEU A 44 -4.29 -12.63 -1.97
C LEU A 44 -3.12 -12.07 -1.17
N ARG A 45 -2.98 -12.49 0.10
CA ARG A 45 -1.83 -12.14 0.93
C ARG A 45 -0.53 -12.55 0.25
N PHE A 46 -0.38 -13.79 -0.21
CA PHE A 46 0.85 -14.22 -0.87
C PHE A 46 1.10 -13.47 -2.18
N GLN A 47 0.08 -13.26 -3.01
CA GLN A 47 0.21 -12.59 -4.31
C GLN A 47 0.65 -11.13 -4.21
N VAL A 48 0.24 -10.42 -3.15
CA VAL A 48 0.52 -8.98 -3.01
C VAL A 48 1.69 -8.72 -2.06
N LEU A 49 1.73 -9.40 -0.92
CA LEU A 49 2.72 -9.14 0.12
C LEU A 49 4.11 -9.65 -0.25
N VAL A 50 4.22 -10.82 -0.89
CA VAL A 50 5.53 -11.39 -1.23
C VAL A 50 6.27 -10.52 -2.25
N PRO A 51 5.64 -10.05 -3.34
CA PRO A 51 6.29 -9.11 -4.24
C PRO A 51 6.69 -7.80 -3.54
N ALA A 52 5.79 -7.21 -2.74
CA ALA A 52 6.10 -5.98 -2.00
C ALA A 52 7.31 -6.16 -1.05
N LEU A 53 7.38 -7.28 -0.32
CA LEU A 53 8.53 -7.60 0.53
C LEU A 53 9.80 -7.85 -0.28
N THR A 54 9.69 -8.48 -1.44
CA THR A 54 10.83 -8.77 -2.33
C THR A 54 11.39 -7.47 -2.90
N GLU A 55 10.52 -6.56 -3.35
CA GLU A 55 10.91 -5.23 -3.84
C GLU A 55 11.53 -4.40 -2.72
N TYR A 56 10.91 -4.36 -1.54
CA TYR A 56 11.44 -3.61 -0.40
C TYR A 56 12.83 -4.08 0.04
N ARG A 57 13.09 -5.39 -0.07
CA ARG A 57 14.37 -6.02 0.30
C ARG A 57 15.38 -6.07 -0.84
N SER A 58 15.04 -5.55 -2.02
CA SER A 58 15.98 -5.47 -3.15
C SER A 58 17.17 -4.57 -2.78
N ALA A 59 18.33 -4.84 -3.38
CA ALA A 59 19.53 -4.04 -3.16
C ALA A 59 19.31 -2.60 -3.66
N GLU A 60 18.60 -2.46 -4.77
CA GLU A 60 18.24 -1.19 -5.40
C GLU A 60 17.36 -0.34 -4.47
N MET A 61 16.33 -0.94 -3.85
CA MET A 61 15.48 -0.22 -2.90
C MET A 61 16.25 0.18 -1.64
N TYR A 62 17.12 -0.70 -1.14
CA TYR A 62 17.99 -0.38 -0.01
C TYR A 62 18.91 0.81 -0.30
N ILE A 63 19.55 0.82 -1.48
CA ILE A 63 20.40 1.93 -1.94
C ILE A 63 19.56 3.20 -2.04
N ALA A 64 18.37 3.15 -2.66
CA ALA A 64 17.50 4.30 -2.82
C ALA A 64 17.09 4.90 -1.46
N ILE A 65 16.58 4.07 -0.53
CA ILE A 65 16.20 4.49 0.82
C ILE A 65 17.40 5.10 1.56
N ARG A 66 18.56 4.45 1.49
CA ARG A 66 19.77 4.94 2.14
C ARG A 66 20.22 6.29 1.57
N SER A 67 20.28 6.44 0.26
CA SER A 67 20.64 7.72 -0.39
C SER A 67 19.68 8.85 -0.02
N LEU A 68 18.39 8.55 0.16
CA LEU A 68 17.41 9.54 0.63
C LEU A 68 17.66 9.97 2.08
N TRP A 69 18.00 9.03 2.97
CA TRP A 69 18.37 9.36 4.35
C TRP A 69 19.67 10.16 4.42
N GLU A 70 20.72 9.74 3.71
CA GLU A 70 21.98 10.48 3.62
C GLU A 70 21.76 11.89 3.04
N PHE A 71 20.84 12.04 2.08
CA PHE A 71 20.49 13.35 1.54
C PHE A 71 19.84 14.27 2.59
N LEU A 72 18.94 13.73 3.42
CA LEU A 72 18.30 14.44 4.52
C LEU A 72 19.31 14.83 5.61
N GLU A 73 20.18 13.90 6.02
CA GLU A 73 21.14 14.08 7.13
C GLU A 73 22.06 15.29 6.97
N VAL A 74 22.43 15.64 5.73
CA VAL A 74 23.32 16.79 5.45
C VAL A 74 22.74 18.11 6.01
N ASN A 75 21.46 18.39 5.77
CA ASN A 75 20.77 19.54 6.35
C ASN A 75 19.24 19.40 6.17
N PRO A 76 18.51 18.93 7.19
CA PRO A 76 17.06 18.70 7.09
C PRO A 76 16.25 19.97 6.79
N ALA A 77 16.67 21.12 7.32
CA ALA A 77 15.94 22.38 7.18
C ALA A 77 15.91 22.92 5.74
N THR A 78 16.82 22.45 4.88
CA THR A 78 16.96 22.92 3.49
C THR A 78 16.73 21.81 2.46
N VAL A 79 16.16 20.67 2.88
CA VAL A 79 16.03 19.47 2.03
C VAL A 79 15.29 19.75 0.72
N SER A 80 14.19 20.51 0.77
CA SER A 80 13.39 20.87 -0.41
C SER A 80 14.18 21.76 -1.38
N GLN A 81 14.83 22.82 -0.89
CA GLN A 81 15.61 23.71 -1.73
C GLN A 81 16.81 22.98 -2.36
N ARG A 82 17.54 22.20 -1.56
CA ARG A 82 18.66 21.38 -2.05
C ARG A 82 18.22 20.38 -3.11
N PHE A 83 17.02 19.82 -2.99
CA PHE A 83 16.48 18.92 -4.00
C PHE A 83 16.22 19.65 -5.33
N ILE A 84 15.61 20.84 -5.29
CA ILE A 84 15.36 21.68 -6.47
C ILE A 84 16.69 22.03 -7.15
N ASP A 85 17.66 22.51 -6.38
CA ASP A 85 18.98 22.90 -6.88
C ASP A 85 19.71 21.70 -7.50
N ARG A 86 19.67 20.55 -6.81
CA ARG A 86 20.29 19.31 -7.30
C ARG A 86 19.65 18.84 -8.59
N ARG A 87 18.32 18.85 -8.69
CA ARG A 87 17.59 18.46 -9.89
C ARG A 87 17.89 19.37 -11.08
N ASN A 88 17.96 20.68 -10.85
CA ASN A 88 18.33 21.65 -11.89
C ASN A 88 19.76 21.42 -12.38
N LYS A 89 20.69 21.15 -11.46
CA LYS A 89 22.06 20.77 -11.79
C LYS A 89 22.06 19.48 -12.62
N ASP A 90 21.47 18.41 -12.12
CA ASP A 90 21.43 17.09 -12.76
C ASP A 90 20.83 17.16 -14.19
N ARG A 91 19.83 18.03 -14.43
CA ARG A 91 19.28 18.28 -15.77
C ARG A 91 20.33 18.85 -16.74
N GLY A 92 21.15 19.78 -16.28
CA GLY A 92 22.25 20.32 -17.08
C GLY A 92 23.30 19.27 -17.46
N TRP A 93 23.62 18.34 -16.55
CA TRP A 93 24.54 17.23 -16.85
C TRP A 93 23.95 16.27 -17.88
N LEU A 94 22.66 15.95 -17.77
CA LEU A 94 21.97 15.01 -18.68
C LEU A 94 22.05 15.43 -20.15
N GLU A 95 22.07 16.73 -20.43
CA GLU A 95 22.16 17.25 -21.80
C GLU A 95 23.55 16.98 -22.41
N THR A 96 24.59 16.85 -21.59
CA THR A 96 25.98 16.66 -22.01
C THR A 96 26.44 15.20 -22.12
N LEU A 97 25.73 14.28 -21.47
CA LEU A 97 26.09 12.86 -21.42
C LEU A 97 25.63 12.11 -22.68
N ASP A 98 26.33 11.02 -23.01
CA ASP A 98 25.88 10.10 -24.07
C ASP A 98 24.67 9.23 -23.62
N LEU A 99 24.11 8.43 -24.54
CA LEU A 99 22.89 7.66 -24.23
C LEU A 99 23.10 6.59 -23.14
N GLU A 100 24.27 5.96 -23.08
CA GLU A 100 24.56 4.88 -22.14
C GLU A 100 24.87 5.43 -20.74
N GLU A 101 25.67 6.49 -20.68
CA GLU A 101 25.99 7.25 -19.47
C GLU A 101 24.75 7.89 -18.86
N ARG A 102 23.80 8.38 -19.69
CA ARG A 102 22.53 8.95 -19.21
C ARG A 102 21.76 7.97 -18.35
N ALA A 103 21.61 6.71 -18.78
CA ALA A 103 20.84 5.72 -18.04
C ALA A 103 21.44 5.46 -16.65
N THR A 104 22.76 5.30 -16.60
CA THR A 104 23.51 5.10 -15.36
C THR A 104 23.44 6.33 -14.45
N PHE A 105 23.61 7.53 -15.03
CA PHE A 105 23.52 8.78 -14.29
C PHE A 105 22.13 8.99 -13.68
N ILE A 106 21.05 8.79 -14.46
CA ILE A 106 19.67 8.92 -13.98
C ILE A 106 19.46 8.04 -12.74
N ARG A 107 19.89 6.77 -12.80
CA ARG A 107 19.74 5.82 -11.69
C ARG A 107 20.48 6.24 -10.41
N SER A 108 21.49 7.11 -10.52
CA SER A 108 22.23 7.65 -9.38
C SER A 108 21.64 8.93 -8.79
N THR A 109 20.63 9.52 -9.43
CA THR A 109 20.05 10.80 -8.98
C THR A 109 19.11 10.63 -7.80
N ILE A 110 19.03 11.67 -6.96
CA ILE A 110 18.07 11.72 -5.85
C ILE A 110 16.62 11.69 -6.35
N ASP A 111 16.33 12.29 -7.51
CA ASP A 111 14.96 12.25 -8.07
C ASP A 111 14.57 10.83 -8.50
N PHE A 112 15.49 10.04 -9.04
CA PHE A 112 15.23 8.64 -9.35
C PHE A 112 14.96 7.81 -8.09
N HIS A 113 15.82 7.93 -7.07
CA HIS A 113 15.61 7.26 -5.79
C HIS A 113 14.30 7.66 -5.12
N ARG A 114 13.98 8.97 -5.10
CA ARG A 114 12.68 9.48 -4.63
C ARG A 114 11.53 8.83 -5.39
N ARG A 115 11.57 8.82 -6.72
CA ARG A 115 10.52 8.23 -7.54
C ARG A 115 10.31 6.75 -7.23
N GLN A 116 11.39 5.99 -7.15
CA GLN A 116 11.35 4.55 -6.85
C GLN A 116 10.70 4.29 -5.48
N VAL A 117 11.15 5.01 -4.45
CA VAL A 117 10.63 4.85 -3.08
C VAL A 117 9.18 5.34 -3.00
N SER A 118 8.85 6.46 -3.65
CA SER A 118 7.48 7.02 -3.72
C SER A 118 6.50 6.06 -4.41
N GLN A 119 6.92 5.41 -5.50
CA GLN A 119 6.12 4.38 -6.19
C GLN A 119 5.85 3.18 -5.28
N PHE A 120 6.86 2.70 -4.57
CA PHE A 120 6.71 1.61 -3.60
C PHE A 120 5.71 1.97 -2.48
N TYR A 121 5.83 3.15 -1.88
CA TYR A 121 4.86 3.57 -0.87
C TYR A 121 3.48 3.85 -1.46
N GLY A 122 3.38 4.26 -2.73
CA GLY A 122 2.12 4.32 -3.47
C GLY A 122 1.44 2.96 -3.59
N LEU A 123 2.20 1.89 -3.86
CA LEU A 123 1.69 0.52 -3.81
C LEU A 123 1.19 0.18 -2.40
N LEU A 124 1.97 0.48 -1.35
CA LEU A 124 1.56 0.24 0.03
C LEU A 124 0.27 0.98 0.42
N THR A 125 0.09 2.24 -0.02
CA THR A 125 -1.17 2.97 0.21
C THR A 125 -2.35 2.33 -0.49
N SER A 126 -2.13 1.74 -1.68
CA SER A 126 -3.19 1.03 -2.40
C SER A 126 -3.58 -0.25 -1.67
N ILE A 127 -2.62 -1.00 -1.14
CA ILE A 127 -2.88 -2.17 -0.28
C ILE A 127 -3.60 -1.76 1.01
N TYR A 128 -3.22 -0.61 1.60
CA TYR A 128 -3.82 -0.07 2.81
C TYR A 128 -5.30 0.31 2.62
N ASP A 129 -5.62 0.89 1.46
CA ASP A 129 -6.97 1.35 1.13
C ASP A 129 -7.93 0.17 0.82
N GLU A 130 -7.42 -0.97 0.36
CA GLU A 130 -8.22 -2.16 -0.02
C GLU A 130 -8.92 -2.86 1.16
N GLY A 131 -8.53 -2.66 2.42
CA GLY A 131 -9.32 -3.19 3.53
C GLY A 131 -8.62 -3.37 4.87
N SER A 132 -9.45 -3.62 5.90
CA SER A 132 -9.05 -3.68 7.31
C SER A 132 -8.08 -4.82 7.64
N TYR A 133 -8.21 -5.99 7.03
CA TYR A 133 -7.32 -7.13 7.27
C TYR A 133 -5.91 -6.89 6.69
N GLN A 134 -5.84 -6.27 5.51
CA GLN A 134 -4.60 -5.92 4.82
C GLN A 134 -3.75 -4.94 5.64
N ARG A 135 -4.40 -3.99 6.33
CA ARG A 135 -3.71 -3.03 7.23
C ARG A 135 -2.92 -3.73 8.33
N LYS A 136 -3.50 -4.77 8.94
CA LYS A 136 -2.84 -5.53 10.01
C LYS A 136 -1.56 -6.19 9.51
N TRP A 137 -1.58 -6.76 8.30
CA TRP A 137 -0.39 -7.38 7.73
C TRP A 137 0.65 -6.34 7.35
N LEU A 138 0.23 -5.24 6.73
CA LEU A 138 1.13 -4.14 6.36
C LEU A 138 1.92 -3.68 7.60
N TYR A 139 1.24 -3.35 8.69
CA TYR A 139 1.90 -2.89 9.92
C TYR A 139 2.65 -3.98 10.69
N THR A 140 2.52 -5.26 10.30
CA THR A 140 3.39 -6.32 10.83
C THR A 140 4.82 -6.18 10.29
N TYR A 141 4.99 -5.71 9.05
CA TYR A 141 6.29 -5.62 8.37
C TYR A 141 6.83 -4.19 8.28
N TRP A 142 5.97 -3.19 8.11
CA TRP A 142 6.35 -1.78 8.07
C TRP A 142 5.82 -1.08 9.31
N ARG A 143 6.70 -0.86 10.30
CA ARG A 143 6.34 -0.17 11.53
C ARG A 143 6.55 1.33 11.35
N LYS A 144 6.18 2.09 12.37
CA LYS A 144 6.28 3.56 12.38
C LYS A 144 7.69 4.06 12.04
N ARG A 145 8.73 3.32 12.44
CA ARG A 145 10.13 3.65 12.14
C ARG A 145 10.43 3.55 10.64
N GLU A 146 10.03 2.46 9.98
CA GLU A 146 10.24 2.27 8.54
C GLU A 146 9.43 3.29 7.73
N LEU A 147 8.19 3.57 8.16
CA LEU A 147 7.31 4.53 7.51
C LEU A 147 7.72 5.99 7.72
N LYS A 148 8.67 6.28 8.62
CA LYS A 148 9.11 7.65 8.93
C LYS A 148 9.73 8.38 7.74
N ILE A 149 10.21 7.64 6.73
CA ILE A 149 10.68 8.22 5.48
C ILE A 149 9.59 9.02 4.75
N ILE A 150 8.31 8.70 4.97
CA ILE A 150 7.18 9.39 4.34
C ILE A 150 7.13 10.86 4.76
N PRO A 151 6.90 11.20 6.06
CA PRO A 151 6.83 12.59 6.49
C PRO A 151 8.20 13.29 6.46
N ASP A 152 9.28 12.58 6.77
CA ASP A 152 10.60 13.21 6.91
C ASP A 152 11.24 13.52 5.55
N ILE A 153 10.94 12.73 4.50
CA ILE A 153 11.63 12.83 3.21
C ILE A 153 10.65 12.92 2.04
N LEU A 154 9.79 11.92 1.84
CA LEU A 154 8.99 11.83 0.60
C LEU A 154 8.07 13.03 0.43
N ILE A 155 7.28 13.39 1.45
CA ILE A 155 6.35 14.53 1.36
C ILE A 155 7.10 15.85 1.07
N PRO A 156 8.16 16.22 1.80
CA PRO A 156 8.98 17.39 1.47
C PRO A 156 9.53 17.40 0.04
N LEU A 157 9.94 16.23 -0.48
CA LEU A 157 10.47 16.11 -1.85
C LEU A 157 9.38 16.17 -2.93
N GLU A 158 8.21 15.58 -2.71
CA GLU A 158 7.07 15.70 -3.64
C GLU A 158 6.59 17.16 -3.73
N ASN A 159 6.52 17.85 -2.60
CA ASN A 159 6.19 19.28 -2.57
C ASN A 159 7.24 20.13 -3.31
N ALA A 160 8.53 19.83 -3.10
CA ALA A 160 9.62 20.49 -3.80
C ALA A 160 9.58 20.22 -5.31
N LEU A 161 9.24 19.00 -5.73
CA LEU A 161 9.06 18.65 -7.13
C LEU A 161 7.92 19.45 -7.77
N ALA A 162 6.76 19.51 -7.10
CA ALA A 162 5.61 20.28 -7.55
C ALA A 162 5.96 21.76 -7.75
N GLN A 163 6.67 22.36 -6.79
CA GLN A 163 7.20 23.71 -6.89
C GLN A 163 8.15 23.87 -8.09
N ALA A 164 9.08 22.94 -8.29
CA ALA A 164 10.08 23.01 -9.36
C ALA A 164 9.47 22.92 -10.77
N ILE A 165 8.34 22.23 -10.93
CA ILE A 165 7.65 22.08 -12.22
C ILE A 165 6.50 23.08 -12.40
N GLY A 166 6.22 23.92 -11.39
CA GLY A 166 5.12 24.88 -11.42
C GLY A 166 3.73 24.24 -11.44
N ALA A 167 3.60 23.01 -10.91
CA ALA A 167 2.33 22.29 -10.80
C ALA A 167 1.86 22.25 -9.35
N PRO A 168 0.54 22.17 -9.09
CA PRO A 168 0.06 21.91 -7.74
C PRO A 168 0.55 20.55 -7.25
N ALA A 169 0.89 20.46 -5.97
CA ALA A 169 1.26 19.19 -5.35
C ALA A 169 0.10 18.19 -5.44
N PRO A 170 0.38 16.89 -5.65
CA PRO A 170 -0.67 15.88 -5.77
C PRO A 170 -1.27 15.58 -4.39
N GLN A 171 -2.17 16.46 -3.93
CA GLN A 171 -2.70 16.45 -2.55
C GLN A 171 -3.28 15.09 -2.17
N ILE A 172 -4.05 14.46 -3.06
CA ILE A 172 -4.61 13.12 -2.83
C ILE A 172 -3.51 12.09 -2.54
N SER A 173 -2.40 12.14 -3.27
CA SER A 173 -1.27 11.22 -3.05
C SER A 173 -0.59 11.49 -1.72
N ILE A 174 -0.39 12.77 -1.37
CA ILE A 174 0.22 13.19 -0.11
C ILE A 174 -0.65 12.78 1.08
N ASP A 175 -1.97 12.97 1.00
CA ASP A 175 -2.92 12.59 2.04
C ASP A 175 -2.93 11.07 2.24
N ARG A 176 -2.91 10.29 1.14
CA ARG A 176 -2.83 8.82 1.22
C ARG A 176 -1.56 8.35 1.91
N LEU A 177 -0.40 8.94 1.56
CA LEU A 177 0.87 8.66 2.22
C LEU A 177 0.87 9.06 3.70
N THR A 178 0.30 10.23 4.01
CA THR A 178 0.18 10.74 5.38
C THR A 178 -0.66 9.80 6.24
N ARG A 179 -1.84 9.37 5.76
CA ARG A 179 -2.69 8.39 6.44
C ARG A 179 -1.98 7.06 6.68
N LEU A 180 -1.24 6.56 5.68
CA LEU A 180 -0.47 5.31 5.83
C LEU A 180 0.51 5.41 7.01
N TYR A 181 1.19 6.54 7.16
CA TYR A 181 2.06 6.80 8.30
C TYR A 181 1.26 6.97 9.59
N ASP A 182 0.28 7.86 9.63
CA ASP A 182 -0.46 8.25 10.83
C ASP A 182 -1.22 7.09 11.46
N ASP A 183 -1.88 6.26 10.64
CA ASP A 183 -2.67 5.10 11.08
C ASP A 183 -1.79 3.92 11.56
N CYS A 184 -0.47 3.98 11.37
CA CYS A 184 0.45 2.97 11.87
C CYS A 184 0.48 2.98 13.42
N PRO A 185 0.24 1.83 14.08
CA PRO A 185 0.38 1.70 15.52
C PRO A 185 1.80 2.09 15.97
N SER A 186 1.88 2.78 17.11
CA SER A 186 3.13 3.17 17.79
C SER A 186 3.86 1.98 18.38
#